data_AF-A0A1W9PWF9-F1
#
_entry.id   AF-A0A1W9PWF9-F1
#
_cell.length_a   1.000
_cell.length_b   1.000
_cell.length_c   1.000
_cell.angle_alpha   90.00
_cell.angle_beta   90.00
_cell.angle_gamma   90.00
#
_symmetry.space_group_name_H-M   'P 1'
#
loop_
_entity.id
_entity.type
_entity.pdbx_description
1 polymer ?
#
loop_
_entity_poly.entity_id
_entity_poly.type
_entity_poly.pdbx_seq_one_letter_code
_entity_poly.pdbx_strand_id
1 'polypeptide(L)'
;MGKSRKTVPDFFDETGLDPVKAVTGARKVSSEEEKKKAPDVVKKKAGFYIDADLLDRFDRVFYQLKLEGVAVGNKSMLLEAVLRFAMDDIKKGKKSSVRRMFISR
;
A
#
# COMPACT_ATOMS: atom_id res chain seq x y z
N MET A 1 25.12 44.24 -29.20
CA MET A 1 25.38 44.65 -27.80
C MET A 1 24.23 44.19 -26.93
N GLY A 2 24.50 43.29 -25.98
CA GLY A 2 23.49 42.65 -25.15
C GLY A 2 23.07 43.48 -23.94
N LYS A 3 21.91 43.12 -23.37
CA LYS A 3 21.58 43.29 -21.96
C LYS A 3 20.75 42.09 -21.52
N SER A 4 21.41 41.08 -20.96
CA SER A 4 20.75 40.03 -20.20
C SER A 4 20.16 40.65 -18.93
N ARG A 5 18.85 40.55 -18.75
CA ARG A 5 18.20 40.85 -17.47
C ARG A 5 18.60 39.73 -16.51
N LYS A 6 19.32 40.04 -15.44
CA LYS A 6 19.59 39.09 -14.36
C LYS A 6 18.24 38.77 -13.70
N THR A 7 17.74 37.55 -13.90
CA THR A 7 16.66 36.97 -13.11
C THR A 7 17.16 36.90 -11.67
N VAL A 8 16.60 37.73 -10.81
CA VAL A 8 16.83 37.64 -9.37
C VAL A 8 16.22 36.30 -8.95
N PRO A 9 16.96 35.40 -8.28
CA PRO A 9 16.40 34.14 -7.81
C PRO A 9 15.27 34.45 -6.83
N ASP A 10 14.08 33.90 -7.07
CA ASP A 10 12.98 34.02 -6.13
C ASP A 10 13.33 33.22 -4.87
N PHE A 11 13.21 33.85 -3.70
CA PHE A 11 13.57 33.25 -2.43
C PHE A 11 12.61 32.10 -2.05
N PHE A 12 11.43 32.06 -2.66
CA PHE A 12 10.40 31.05 -2.45
C PHE A 12 10.39 29.95 -3.52
N ASP A 13 11.30 29.99 -4.51
CA ASP A 13 11.46 28.87 -5.43
C ASP A 13 12.07 27.66 -4.70
N GLU A 14 11.35 26.54 -4.67
CA GLU A 14 11.79 25.25 -4.10
C GLU A 14 13.02 24.62 -4.79
N THR A 15 13.64 25.34 -5.73
CA THR A 15 14.94 24.98 -6.31
C THR A 15 16.13 25.41 -5.46
N GLY A 16 15.89 26.17 -4.39
CA GLY A 16 16.87 26.48 -3.35
C GLY A 16 17.33 25.24 -2.58
N LEU A 17 18.57 25.27 -2.10
CA LEU A 17 19.15 24.21 -1.28
C LEU A 17 18.26 23.98 -0.05
N ASP A 18 17.58 22.83 -0.02
CA ASP A 18 16.81 22.37 1.13
C ASP A 18 17.72 22.32 2.38
N PRO A 19 17.46 23.14 3.41
CA PRO A 19 18.33 23.25 4.58
C PRO A 19 18.43 21.93 5.34
N VAL A 20 17.41 21.07 5.24
CA VAL A 20 17.42 19.73 5.83
C VAL A 20 18.38 18.81 5.06
N LYS A 21 18.42 18.90 3.72
CA LYS A 21 19.35 18.10 2.89
C LYS A 21 20.80 18.56 3.02
N ALA A 22 21.04 19.86 3.18
CA ALA A 22 22.38 20.41 3.38
C ALA A 22 23.03 19.91 4.68
N VAL A 23 22.22 19.74 5.74
CA VAL A 23 22.69 19.27 7.06
C VAL A 23 22.79 17.75 7.12
N THR A 24 21.86 17.01 6.51
CA THR A 24 21.82 15.55 6.61
C THR A 24 22.74 14.83 5.62
N GLY A 25 23.42 15.55 4.72
CA GLY A 25 24.39 14.96 3.79
C GLY A 25 23.79 13.85 2.93
N ALA A 26 22.50 13.96 2.60
CA ALA A 26 21.78 12.92 1.89
C ALA A 26 22.44 12.65 0.51
N ARG A 27 23.09 11.48 0.40
CA ARG A 27 23.51 10.87 -0.87
C ARG A 27 22.33 10.95 -1.84
N LYS A 28 22.59 11.38 -3.08
CA LYS A 28 21.66 11.23 -4.21
C LYS A 28 21.24 9.75 -4.27
N VAL A 29 20.08 9.44 -3.70
CA VAL A 29 19.30 8.31 -4.15
C VAL A 29 18.62 8.86 -5.39
N SER A 30 19.15 8.51 -6.55
CA SER A 30 18.52 8.75 -7.84
C SER A 30 17.07 8.29 -7.75
N SER A 31 16.15 9.24 -7.87
CA SER A 31 14.69 9.03 -7.89
C SER A 31 14.22 8.29 -9.15
N GLU A 32 14.95 7.26 -9.58
CA GLU A 32 14.69 6.43 -10.77
C GLU A 32 14.47 4.95 -10.43
N GLU A 33 14.70 4.50 -9.19
CA GLU A 33 14.63 3.06 -8.87
C GLU A 33 13.38 2.56 -8.13
N GLU A 34 12.46 3.43 -7.70
CA GLU A 34 11.24 2.99 -6.97
C GLU A 34 9.92 3.16 -7.74
N LYS A 35 9.94 2.97 -9.06
CA LYS A 35 8.71 2.71 -9.82
C LYS A 35 8.86 1.53 -10.76
N LYS A 36 9.25 0.36 -10.23
CA LYS A 36 8.70 -0.90 -10.75
C LYS A 36 7.22 -0.93 -10.40
N LYS A 37 6.41 -0.15 -11.13
CA LYS A 37 4.96 -0.30 -11.13
C LYS A 37 4.70 -1.72 -11.60
N ALA A 38 4.35 -2.60 -10.66
CA ALA A 38 3.62 -3.82 -11.01
C ALA A 38 2.49 -3.42 -11.97
N PRO A 39 2.15 -4.26 -12.97
CA PRO A 39 1.11 -3.94 -13.94
C PRO A 39 -0.11 -3.44 -13.20
N ASP A 40 -0.67 -2.32 -13.66
CA ASP A 40 -1.79 -1.63 -13.01
C ASP A 40 -3.03 -2.55 -13.07
N VAL A 41 -3.13 -3.46 -12.10
CA VAL A 41 -4.26 -4.37 -11.97
C VAL A 41 -5.47 -3.48 -11.71
N VAL A 42 -6.40 -3.43 -12.65
CA VAL A 42 -7.62 -2.63 -12.56
C VAL A 42 -8.40 -3.05 -11.32
N LYS A 43 -8.26 -2.30 -10.22
CA LYS A 43 -8.96 -2.57 -8.96
C LYS A 43 -10.35 -1.96 -9.00
N LYS A 44 -11.37 -2.74 -8.64
CA LYS A 44 -12.74 -2.26 -8.42
C LYS A 44 -13.02 -2.20 -6.92
N LYS A 45 -13.63 -1.11 -6.47
CA LYS A 45 -14.13 -1.00 -5.10
C LYS A 45 -15.41 -1.83 -4.98
N ALA A 46 -15.54 -2.56 -3.88
CA ALA A 46 -16.73 -3.31 -3.53
C ALA A 46 -17.11 -2.99 -2.09
N GLY A 47 -18.40 -2.72 -1.84
CA GLY A 47 -18.95 -2.52 -0.51
C GLY A 47 -19.64 -3.79 -0.04
N PHE A 48 -19.24 -4.32 1.12
CA PHE A 48 -19.88 -5.44 1.78
C PHE A 48 -20.14 -5.08 3.24
N TYR A 49 -21.24 -5.58 3.79
CA TYR A 49 -21.44 -5.56 5.23
C TYR A 49 -20.63 -6.69 5.86
N ILE A 50 -19.88 -6.36 6.91
CA ILE A 50 -19.08 -7.29 7.69
C ILE A 50 -19.49 -7.10 9.15
N ASP A 51 -19.56 -8.21 9.88
CA ASP A 51 -19.78 -8.19 11.32
C ASP A 51 -18.71 -7.33 12.03
N ALA A 52 -19.13 -6.51 13.00
CA ALA A 52 -18.27 -5.54 13.65
C ALA A 52 -17.12 -6.23 14.42
N ASP A 53 -17.42 -7.32 15.14
CA ASP A 53 -16.39 -8.05 15.90
C ASP A 53 -15.38 -8.71 14.95
N LEU A 54 -15.84 -9.18 13.79
CA LEU A 54 -14.95 -9.73 12.76
C LEU A 54 -14.04 -8.65 12.17
N LEU A 55 -14.57 -7.44 11.92
CA LEU A 55 -13.79 -6.32 11.41
C LEU A 55 -12.73 -5.87 12.43
N ASP A 56 -13.06 -5.82 13.71
CA ASP A 56 -12.11 -5.50 14.78
C ASP A 56 -10.98 -6.54 14.88
N ARG A 57 -11.32 -7.84 14.76
CA ARG A 57 -10.31 -8.91 14.72
C ARG A 57 -9.39 -8.77 13.51
N PHE A 58 -9.96 -8.47 12.35
CA PHE A 58 -9.18 -8.22 11.14
C PHE A 58 -8.20 -7.06 11.33
N ASP A 59 -8.64 -5.97 11.93
CA ASP A 59 -7.80 -4.80 12.20
C ASP A 59 -6.65 -5.12 13.17
N ARG A 60 -6.93 -5.85 14.26
CA ARG A 60 -5.89 -6.30 15.19
C ARG A 60 -4.84 -7.17 14.49
N VAL A 61 -5.27 -8.11 13.65
CA VAL A 61 -4.35 -8.96 12.88
C VAL A 61 -3.51 -8.14 11.90
N PHE A 62 -4.12 -7.16 11.22
CA PHE A 62 -3.36 -6.26 10.33
C PHE A 62 -2.25 -5.52 11.08
N TYR A 63 -2.56 -4.93 12.24
CA TYR A 63 -1.56 -4.21 13.02
C TYR A 63 -0.52 -5.14 13.63
N GLN A 64 -0.91 -6.34 14.07
CA GLN A 64 0.02 -7.35 14.55
C GLN A 64 1.06 -7.72 13.47
N LEU A 65 0.62 -7.98 12.24
CA LEU A 65 1.52 -8.28 11.12
C LEU A 65 2.46 -7.10 10.80
N LYS A 66 2.00 -5.86 10.97
CA LYS A 66 2.85 -4.67 10.84
C LYS A 66 3.92 -4.62 11.92
N LEU A 67 3.58 -4.92 13.17
CA LEU A 67 4.53 -4.95 14.30
C LEU A 67 5.57 -6.06 14.14
N GLU A 68 5.19 -7.19 13.54
CA GLU A 68 6.07 -8.30 13.21
C GLU A 68 7.00 -8.03 12.02
N GLY A 69 6.89 -6.86 11.37
CA GLY A 69 7.70 -6.52 10.20
C GLY A 69 7.28 -7.23 8.91
N VAL A 70 6.10 -7.87 8.89
CA VAL A 70 5.56 -8.45 7.66
C VAL A 70 5.20 -7.31 6.70
N ALA A 71 5.61 -7.45 5.44
CA ALA A 71 5.41 -6.44 4.40
C ALA A 71 3.95 -6.32 3.91
N VAL A 72 3.00 -6.16 4.82
CA VAL A 72 1.60 -5.91 4.51
C VAL A 72 1.43 -4.42 4.19
N GLY A 73 1.28 -4.03 2.92
CA GLY A 73 1.18 -2.62 2.53
C GLY A 73 0.01 -1.88 3.19
N ASN A 74 -1.21 -2.36 2.97
CA ASN A 74 -2.44 -1.77 3.50
C ASN A 74 -3.50 -2.85 3.81
N LYS A 75 -4.60 -2.45 4.47
CA LYS A 75 -5.71 -3.35 4.83
C LYS A 75 -6.33 -4.04 3.61
N SER A 76 -6.54 -3.32 2.51
CA SER A 76 -7.10 -3.90 1.28
C SER A 76 -6.23 -5.03 0.72
N MET A 77 -4.91 -4.92 0.84
CA MET A 77 -3.97 -5.94 0.39
C MET A 77 -4.08 -7.23 1.23
N LEU A 78 -4.20 -7.08 2.55
CA LEU A 78 -4.43 -8.23 3.45
C LEU A 78 -5.78 -8.88 3.16
N LEU A 79 -6.84 -8.07 3.01
CA LEU A 79 -8.18 -8.57 2.70
C LEU A 79 -8.20 -9.31 1.36
N GLU A 80 -7.52 -8.78 0.34
CA GLU A 80 -7.39 -9.42 -0.97
C GLU A 80 -6.67 -10.77 -0.86
N ALA A 81 -5.59 -10.87 -0.08
CA ALA A 81 -4.86 -12.12 0.14
C ALA A 81 -5.73 -13.16 0.87
N VAL A 82 -6.43 -12.77 1.93
CA VAL A 82 -7.34 -13.64 2.68
C VAL A 82 -8.50 -14.12 1.79
N LEU A 83 -9.06 -13.22 0.98
CA LEU A 83 -10.14 -13.56 0.05
C LEU A 83 -9.67 -14.57 -1.02
N ARG A 84 -8.48 -14.37 -1.60
CA ARG A 84 -7.89 -15.33 -2.55
C ARG A 84 -7.71 -16.70 -1.91
N PHE A 85 -7.17 -16.75 -0.70
CA PHE A 85 -7.02 -17.99 0.06
C PHE A 85 -8.37 -18.69 0.27
N ALA A 86 -9.40 -17.94 0.67
CA ALA A 86 -10.74 -18.49 0.83
C ALA A 86 -11.33 -19.01 -0.49
N MET A 87 -11.12 -18.30 -1.61
CA MET A 87 -11.58 -18.74 -2.93
C MET A 87 -10.88 -20.01 -3.39
N ASP A 88 -9.58 -20.14 -3.13
CA ASP A 88 -8.84 -21.36 -3.43
C ASP A 88 -9.25 -22.53 -2.52
N ASP A 89 -9.62 -22.26 -1.25
CA ASP A 89 -10.22 -23.28 -0.40
C ASP A 89 -11.57 -23.77 -0.96
N ILE A 90 -12.44 -22.87 -1.43
CA ILE A 90 -13.73 -23.23 -2.03
C ILE A 90 -13.56 -24.16 -3.25
N LYS A 91 -12.48 -23.99 -4.04
CA LYS A 91 -12.17 -24.84 -5.19
C LYS A 91 -11.84 -26.28 -4.81
N LYS A 92 -11.47 -26.56 -3.55
CA LYS A 92 -11.24 -27.94 -3.05
C LYS A 92 -12.52 -28.79 -2.97
N GLY A 93 -13.68 -28.23 -3.31
CA GLY A 93 -14.94 -28.96 -3.38
C GLY A 93 -15.37 -29.51 -2.02
N LYS A 94 -15.67 -30.80 -1.93
CA LYS A 94 -16.13 -31.46 -0.68
C LYS A 94 -15.14 -31.38 0.48
N LYS A 95 -13.85 -31.09 0.20
CA LYS A 95 -12.81 -30.94 1.21
C LYS A 95 -12.67 -29.50 1.73
N SER A 96 -13.38 -28.53 1.15
CA SER A 96 -13.31 -27.12 1.53
C SER A 96 -13.84 -26.89 2.93
N SER A 97 -13.05 -26.23 3.76
CA SER A 97 -13.49 -25.74 5.07
C SER A 97 -14.54 -24.64 4.92
N VAL A 98 -14.36 -23.74 3.95
CA VAL A 98 -15.32 -22.65 3.69
C VAL A 98 -16.68 -23.21 3.25
N ARG A 99 -16.73 -24.16 2.30
CA ARG A 99 -18.02 -24.77 1.88
C ARG A 99 -18.74 -25.47 3.03
N ARG A 100 -18.01 -26.15 3.92
CA ARG A 100 -18.61 -26.84 5.07
C ARG A 100 -19.36 -25.89 6.02
N MET A 101 -18.91 -24.64 6.14
CA MET A 101 -19.59 -23.63 6.96
C MET A 101 -21.00 -23.28 6.44
N PHE A 102 -21.23 -23.43 5.13
CA PHE A 102 -22.52 -23.18 4.50
C PHE A 102 -23.40 -24.42 4.36
N ILE A 103 -22.83 -25.62 4.50
CA ILE A 103 -23.58 -26.89 4.45
C ILE A 103 -24.09 -27.28 5.84
N SER A 104 -23.41 -26.83 6.90
CA SER A 104 -23.76 -27.15 8.29
C SER A 104 -24.71 -26.12 8.94
N ARG A 105 -25.28 -25.22 8.14
CA ARG A 105 -26.36 -24.30 8.52
C ARG A 105 -27.60 -24.66 7.72
#